data_AF-A0A3Q3QE32-F1
#
_entry.id   AF-A0A3Q3QE32-F1
#
_cell.length_a   1.000
_cell.length_b   1.000
_cell.length_c   1.000
_cell.angle_alpha   90.00
_cell.angle_beta   90.00
_cell.angle_gamma   90.00
#
_symmetry.space_group_name_H-M   'P 1'
#
loop_
_entity.id
_entity.type
_entity.pdbx_description
1 polymer ?
#
loop_
_entity_poly.entity_id
_entity_poly.type
_entity_poly.pdbx_seq_one_letter_code
_entity_poly.pdbx_strand_id
1 'polypeptide(L)'
;MLSELSEWFWQEELWFPKGLGWADLEDRDGRVYAKARDLWMALPMALVFLIIRQMFETVAIPLASLLGVRETVRLKAPHNPTLESHYCNVTKYPTQTSIARLCKQTGYSERQLQRWFRRRRNQDRPSLLKKFREAWRFTFYLLAFIAGLVALIDQKPWLYDLKEMWKDFPVLTLLPSQYWYYMIELGFYSSLLFSLASDVKRKDFKEQIVHHVATILLISFSWCVNYIRAGTLIMLLHDSSDYLLESAKMFNYAGWRNACNYLFIVFAAFFIFTRLVIFPFIIYCTWVYPVTIYEPFFGYYFFNGLLMILQCLHIFWAVFIIRIAIRFLTDSAKVNDDRSDKDETDDSEEEEEEEKMKNGPLQNGHTVHNNNHSKTE
;
A
#
# COMPACT_ATOMS: atom_id res chain seq x y z
N MET A 1 15.22 27.43 22.52
CA MET A 1 14.80 26.96 21.18
C MET A 1 14.09 25.60 21.21
N LEU A 2 14.74 24.46 21.52
CA LEU A 2 14.02 23.17 21.59
C LEU A 2 13.02 23.08 22.75
N SER A 3 13.37 23.63 23.91
CA SER A 3 12.44 23.73 25.06
C SER A 3 11.25 24.63 24.77
N GLU A 4 11.50 25.83 24.23
CA GLU A 4 10.45 26.78 23.84
C GLU A 4 9.53 26.23 22.75
N LEU A 5 10.08 25.51 21.76
CA LEU A 5 9.28 24.81 20.75
C LEU A 5 8.43 23.70 21.37
N SER A 6 8.97 22.97 22.34
CA SER A 6 8.22 21.94 23.08
C SER A 6 7.10 22.58 23.91
N GLU A 7 7.37 23.64 24.66
CA GLU A 7 6.37 24.36 25.45
C GLU A 7 5.26 24.93 24.58
N TRP A 8 5.61 25.55 23.46
CA TRP A 8 4.65 26.02 22.47
C TRP A 8 3.84 24.85 21.88
N PHE A 9 4.50 23.76 21.50
CA PHE A 9 3.83 22.60 20.93
C PHE A 9 2.86 21.96 21.93
N TRP A 10 3.13 21.95 23.24
CA TRP A 10 2.26 21.31 24.23
C TRP A 10 1.19 22.24 24.82
N GLN A 11 0.98 23.45 24.24
CA GLN A 11 -0.10 24.34 24.65
C GLN A 11 -1.48 23.69 24.49
N GLU A 12 -2.29 23.71 25.55
CA GLU A 12 -3.60 23.03 25.60
C GLU A 12 -4.58 23.56 24.55
N GLU A 13 -4.58 24.87 24.30
CA GLU A 13 -5.46 25.54 23.33
C GLU A 13 -5.25 25.05 21.88
N LEU A 14 -4.08 24.47 21.56
CA LEU A 14 -3.83 23.89 20.25
C LEU A 14 -4.56 22.56 20.08
N TRP A 15 -4.73 21.78 21.15
CA TRP A 15 -5.13 20.38 21.04
C TRP A 15 -6.47 20.06 21.67
N PHE A 16 -7.00 20.93 22.52
CA PHE A 16 -8.25 20.73 23.23
C PHE A 16 -9.23 21.89 23.01
N PRO A 17 -10.53 21.63 23.17
CA PRO A 17 -11.53 22.68 23.30
C PRO A 17 -11.25 23.61 24.48
N LYS A 18 -11.77 24.84 24.42
CA LYS A 18 -11.67 25.81 25.52
C LYS A 18 -12.17 25.23 26.84
N GLY A 19 -11.36 25.37 27.89
CA GLY A 19 -11.70 24.93 29.25
C GLY A 19 -11.38 23.47 29.56
N LEU A 20 -10.74 22.74 28.64
CA LEU A 20 -10.28 21.36 28.80
C LEU A 20 -8.79 21.27 28.45
N GLY A 21 -8.07 20.33 29.07
CA GLY A 21 -6.62 20.24 28.90
C GLY A 21 -6.00 18.88 29.20
N TRP A 22 -4.68 18.83 29.30
CA TRP A 22 -3.94 17.58 29.57
C TRP A 22 -4.25 17.02 30.96
N ALA A 23 -4.49 17.91 31.93
CA ALA A 23 -4.90 17.55 33.28
C ALA A 23 -6.22 16.76 33.30
N ASP A 24 -7.06 16.91 32.28
CA ASP A 24 -8.32 16.18 32.21
C ASP A 24 -8.18 14.71 31.84
N LEU A 25 -7.05 14.36 31.24
CA LEU A 25 -6.66 13.03 30.80
C LEU A 25 -5.78 12.30 31.84
N GLU A 26 -5.78 12.75 33.09
CA GLU A 26 -5.15 12.02 34.20
C GLU A 26 -6.12 10.99 34.80
N ASP A 27 -5.60 9.81 35.13
CA ASP A 27 -6.39 8.71 35.69
C ASP A 27 -6.99 9.16 37.04
N ARG A 28 -8.33 9.14 37.13
CA ARG A 28 -9.10 9.53 38.31
C ARG A 28 -10.42 8.78 38.36
N ASP A 29 -10.94 8.58 39.56
CA ASP A 29 -12.24 7.95 39.80
C ASP A 29 -12.41 6.57 39.13
N GLY A 30 -11.33 5.78 39.07
CA GLY A 30 -11.31 4.46 38.42
C GLY A 30 -11.34 4.50 36.89
N ARG A 31 -11.29 5.69 36.27
CA ARG A 31 -11.15 5.87 34.82
C ARG A 31 -9.67 5.93 34.45
N VAL A 32 -9.33 5.21 33.39
CA VAL A 32 -7.99 5.20 32.80
C VAL A 32 -8.05 5.94 31.48
N TYR A 33 -7.04 6.75 31.17
CA TYR A 33 -6.93 7.50 29.92
C TYR A 33 -5.65 7.13 29.15
N ALA A 34 -5.67 7.41 27.85
CA ALA A 34 -4.53 7.24 26.97
C ALA A 34 -3.41 8.23 27.34
N LYS A 35 -2.17 7.74 27.48
CA LYS A 35 -1.01 8.58 27.81
C LYS A 35 -0.03 8.59 26.64
N ALA A 36 0.56 9.76 26.37
CA ALA A 36 1.57 9.89 25.32
C ALA A 36 2.76 8.92 25.51
N ARG A 37 3.11 8.61 26.77
CA ARG A 37 4.17 7.64 27.10
C ARG A 37 3.86 6.22 26.61
N ASP A 38 2.60 5.86 26.42
CA ASP A 38 2.22 4.53 25.97
C ASP A 38 2.68 4.28 24.53
N LEU A 39 2.83 5.34 23.73
CA LEU A 39 3.35 5.26 22.37
C LEU A 39 4.78 4.70 22.30
N TRP A 40 5.56 4.77 23.39
CA TRP A 40 6.87 4.11 23.46
C TRP A 40 6.77 2.59 23.29
N MET A 41 5.60 1.98 23.55
CA MET A 41 5.33 0.56 23.30
C MET A 41 5.37 0.21 21.80
N ALA A 42 5.21 1.18 20.91
CA ALA A 42 5.29 0.96 19.47
C ALA A 42 6.67 0.45 19.03
N LEU A 43 7.77 0.89 19.66
CA LEU A 43 9.13 0.48 19.31
C LEU A 43 9.42 -1.00 19.61
N PRO A 44 9.22 -1.51 20.85
CA PRO A 44 9.40 -2.94 21.11
C PRO A 44 8.40 -3.77 20.29
N MET A 45 7.17 -3.29 20.08
CA MET A 45 6.20 -4.00 19.25
C MET A 45 6.66 -4.08 17.78
N ALA A 46 7.20 -3.00 17.23
CA ALA A 46 7.77 -3.00 15.88
C ALA A 46 8.95 -3.98 15.76
N LEU A 47 9.81 -4.05 16.77
CA LEU A 47 10.90 -5.03 16.79
C LEU A 47 10.38 -6.47 16.83
N VAL A 48 9.35 -6.75 17.64
CA VAL A 48 8.68 -8.05 17.68
C VAL A 48 8.12 -8.41 16.29
N PHE A 49 7.47 -7.47 15.59
CA PHE A 49 6.99 -7.71 14.23
C PHE A 49 8.10 -7.99 13.22
N LEU A 50 9.24 -7.32 13.33
CA LEU A 50 10.41 -7.62 12.50
C LEU A 50 10.96 -9.03 12.76
N ILE A 51 10.96 -9.49 14.02
CA ILE A 51 11.34 -10.86 14.38
C ILE A 51 10.31 -11.86 13.83
N ILE A 52 9.02 -11.61 14.01
CA ILE A 52 7.94 -12.46 13.48
C ILE A 52 8.05 -12.59 11.96
N ARG A 53 8.30 -11.49 11.26
CA ARG A 53 8.58 -11.49 9.83
C ARG A 53 9.73 -12.43 9.50
N GLN A 54 10.87 -12.29 10.18
CA GLN A 54 12.04 -13.13 9.93
C GLN A 54 11.77 -14.61 10.19
N MET A 55 11.01 -14.93 11.24
CA MET A 55 10.55 -16.29 11.51
C MET A 55 9.64 -16.81 10.40
N PHE A 56 8.68 -16.02 9.95
CA PHE A 56 7.78 -16.39 8.85
C PHE A 56 8.56 -16.66 7.57
N GLU A 57 9.63 -15.91 7.26
CA GLU A 57 10.45 -16.17 6.08
C GLU A 57 11.04 -17.60 6.04
N THR A 58 11.32 -18.19 7.21
CA THR A 58 11.84 -19.57 7.29
C THR A 58 10.74 -20.61 7.00
N VAL A 59 9.50 -20.33 7.40
CA VAL A 59 8.33 -21.21 7.20
C VAL A 59 7.68 -21.01 5.83
N ALA A 60 7.82 -19.82 5.25
CA ALA A 60 7.23 -19.46 3.96
C ALA A 60 7.81 -20.30 2.81
N ILE A 61 9.08 -20.70 2.89
CA ILE A 61 9.75 -21.50 1.85
C ILE A 61 9.14 -22.90 1.71
N PRO A 62 9.01 -23.72 2.77
CA PRO A 62 8.32 -25.01 2.66
C PRO A 62 6.84 -24.86 2.31
N LEU A 63 6.16 -23.81 2.79
CA LEU A 63 4.76 -23.55 2.43
C LEU A 63 4.60 -23.21 0.93
N ALA A 64 5.50 -22.40 0.37
CA ALA A 64 5.54 -22.11 -1.05
C ALA A 64 5.75 -23.38 -1.89
N SER A 65 6.62 -24.29 -1.43
CA SER A 65 6.83 -25.59 -2.06
C SER A 65 5.57 -26.47 -2.02
N LEU A 66 4.82 -26.46 -0.90
CA LEU A 66 3.57 -27.20 -0.77
C LEU A 66 2.50 -26.67 -1.74
N LEU A 67 2.44 -25.35 -1.91
CA LEU A 67 1.53 -24.67 -2.85
C LEU A 67 1.98 -24.76 -4.32
N GLY A 68 3.08 -25.47 -4.60
CA GLY A 68 3.57 -25.68 -5.96
C GLY A 68 4.24 -24.45 -6.59
N VAL A 69 4.64 -23.45 -5.79
CA VAL A 69 5.35 -22.26 -6.27
C VAL A 69 6.75 -22.67 -6.73
N ARG A 70 6.92 -22.84 -8.04
CA ARG A 70 8.22 -23.17 -8.66
C ARG A 70 8.91 -21.89 -9.12
N GLU A 71 10.13 -21.67 -8.63
CA GLU A 71 10.95 -20.57 -9.15
C GLU A 71 11.50 -20.95 -10.54
N THR A 72 11.11 -20.20 -11.57
CA THR A 72 11.70 -20.36 -12.90
C THR A 72 13.14 -19.89 -12.86
N VAL A 73 14.09 -20.77 -13.21
CA VAL A 73 15.52 -20.45 -13.22
C VAL A 73 15.76 -19.36 -14.26
N ARG A 74 16.02 -18.12 -13.81
CA ARG A 74 16.28 -16.99 -14.70
C ARG A 74 17.73 -17.03 -15.18
N LEU A 75 17.91 -17.04 -16.49
CA LEU A 75 19.24 -16.99 -17.10
C LEU A 75 19.95 -15.68 -16.77
N LYS A 76 21.16 -15.79 -16.22
CA LYS A 76 21.99 -14.63 -15.92
C LYS A 76 22.46 -13.92 -17.19
N ALA A 77 22.54 -12.59 -17.15
CA ALA A 77 23.17 -11.83 -18.23
C ALA A 77 24.68 -12.17 -18.26
N PRO A 78 25.27 -12.39 -19.45
CA PRO A 78 26.71 -12.57 -19.58
C PRO A 78 27.47 -11.38 -18.99
N HIS A 79 28.62 -11.61 -18.35
CA HIS A 79 29.41 -10.52 -17.81
C HIS A 79 29.95 -9.62 -18.93
N ASN A 80 29.58 -8.34 -18.92
CA ASN A 80 30.12 -7.32 -19.82
C ASN A 80 30.16 -5.97 -19.06
N PRO A 81 31.35 -5.49 -18.68
CA PRO A 81 31.49 -4.32 -17.81
C PRO A 81 30.98 -3.02 -18.47
N THR A 82 31.07 -2.91 -19.80
CA THR A 82 30.58 -1.74 -20.55
C THR A 82 29.05 -1.68 -20.51
N LEU A 83 28.38 -2.83 -20.72
CA LEU A 83 26.92 -2.91 -20.65
C LEU A 83 26.41 -2.74 -19.22
N GLU A 84 27.10 -3.29 -18.23
CA GLU A 84 26.76 -3.13 -16.80
C GLU A 84 26.90 -1.67 -16.36
N SER A 85 27.98 -0.99 -16.75
CA SER A 85 28.17 0.44 -16.47
C SER A 85 27.07 1.29 -17.10
N HIS A 86 26.72 1.03 -18.35
CA HIS A 86 25.62 1.74 -19.02
C HIS A 86 24.26 1.48 -18.34
N TYR A 87 24.00 0.23 -17.94
CA TYR A 87 22.76 -0.16 -17.27
C TYR A 87 22.59 0.54 -15.91
N CYS A 88 23.65 0.57 -15.10
CA CYS A 88 23.61 1.14 -13.75
C CYS A 88 23.65 2.67 -13.75
N ASN A 89 24.37 3.30 -14.68
CA ASN A 89 24.67 4.73 -14.62
C ASN A 89 23.89 5.58 -15.64
N VAL A 90 23.35 5.00 -16.71
CA VAL A 90 22.70 5.76 -17.80
C VAL A 90 21.21 5.42 -17.90
N THR A 91 20.86 4.19 -18.27
CA THR A 91 19.46 3.77 -18.40
C THR A 91 19.32 2.24 -18.45
N LYS A 92 18.21 1.75 -17.90
CA LYS A 92 17.77 0.35 -18.01
C LYS A 92 17.08 0.04 -19.34
N TYR A 93 16.59 1.08 -20.03
CA TYR A 93 15.87 1.03 -21.30
C TYR A 93 16.59 1.89 -22.34
N PRO A 94 17.61 1.33 -23.02
CA PRO A 94 18.36 2.05 -24.03
C PRO A 94 17.49 2.37 -25.26
N THR A 95 17.53 3.61 -25.73
CA THR A 95 16.91 4.04 -26.99
C THR A 95 17.64 3.44 -28.20
N GLN A 96 16.98 3.42 -29.37
CA GLN A 96 17.54 2.85 -30.60
C GLN A 96 18.92 3.43 -30.98
N THR A 97 19.12 4.73 -30.77
CA THR A 97 20.40 5.42 -31.01
C THR A 97 21.50 4.99 -30.03
N SER A 98 21.14 4.75 -28.76
CA SER A 98 22.07 4.23 -27.75
C SER A 98 22.44 2.76 -28.01
N ILE A 99 21.49 1.94 -28.47
CA ILE A 99 21.71 0.55 -28.87
C ILE A 99 22.75 0.48 -29.99
N ALA A 100 22.60 1.29 -31.04
CA ALA A 100 23.55 1.32 -32.16
C ALA A 100 24.98 1.71 -31.72
N ARG A 101 25.10 2.66 -30.79
CA ARG A 101 26.40 3.07 -30.21
C ARG A 101 27.05 1.96 -29.40
N LEU A 102 26.27 1.30 -28.55
CA LEU A 102 26.76 0.20 -27.70
C LEU A 102 27.14 -1.03 -28.53
N CYS A 103 26.44 -1.32 -29.63
CA CYS A 103 26.82 -2.38 -30.56
C CYS A 103 28.23 -2.14 -31.13
N LYS A 104 28.55 -0.90 -31.52
CA LYS A 104 29.90 -0.53 -32.00
C LYS A 104 30.98 -0.68 -30.93
N GLN A 105 30.67 -0.35 -29.68
CA GLN A 105 31.63 -0.42 -28.56
C GLN A 105 31.89 -1.84 -28.05
N THR A 106 30.89 -2.72 -28.14
CA THR A 106 30.94 -4.07 -27.54
C THR A 106 31.11 -5.19 -28.56
N GLY A 107 30.95 -4.90 -29.86
CA GLY A 107 30.95 -5.90 -30.92
C GLY A 107 29.69 -6.80 -30.93
N TYR A 108 28.70 -6.49 -30.09
CA TYR A 108 27.45 -7.27 -30.05
C TYR A 108 26.53 -6.87 -31.21
N SER A 109 25.77 -7.84 -31.71
CA SER A 109 24.62 -7.53 -32.55
C SER A 109 23.50 -6.88 -31.71
N GLU A 110 22.65 -6.11 -32.38
CA GLU A 110 21.52 -5.45 -31.74
C GLU A 110 20.62 -6.42 -30.94
N ARG A 111 20.34 -7.60 -31.52
CA ARG A 111 19.57 -8.66 -30.83
C ARG A 111 20.26 -9.19 -29.59
N GLN A 112 21.59 -9.36 -29.63
CA GLN A 112 22.36 -9.80 -28.45
C GLN A 112 22.33 -8.75 -27.35
N LEU A 113 22.41 -7.47 -27.71
CA LEU A 113 22.34 -6.36 -26.79
C LEU A 113 20.95 -6.25 -26.14
N GLN A 114 19.89 -6.25 -26.93
CA GLN A 114 18.50 -6.27 -26.44
C GLN A 114 18.26 -7.48 -25.51
N ARG A 115 18.75 -8.66 -25.88
CA ARG A 115 18.66 -9.87 -25.05
C ARG A 115 19.44 -9.74 -23.75
N TRP A 116 20.62 -9.10 -23.77
CA TRP A 116 21.42 -8.82 -22.58
C TRP A 116 20.65 -7.90 -21.62
N PHE A 117 20.14 -6.76 -22.12
CA PHE A 117 19.36 -5.81 -21.32
C PHE A 117 18.09 -6.46 -20.74
N ARG A 118 17.38 -7.27 -21.54
CA ARG A 118 16.22 -8.04 -21.06
C ARG A 118 16.59 -9.01 -19.94
N ARG A 119 17.68 -9.77 -20.09
CA ARG A 119 18.17 -10.69 -19.05
C ARG A 119 18.59 -9.95 -17.79
N ARG A 120 19.30 -8.82 -17.93
CA ARG A 120 19.76 -8.01 -16.82
C ARG A 120 18.61 -7.39 -16.02
N ARG A 121 17.56 -6.92 -16.70
CA ARG A 121 16.30 -6.50 -16.05
C ARG A 121 15.61 -7.65 -15.33
N ASN A 122 15.53 -8.83 -15.95
CA ASN A 122 14.95 -10.02 -15.32
C ASN A 122 15.74 -10.52 -14.10
N GLN A 123 17.05 -10.22 -14.02
CA GLN A 123 17.86 -10.48 -12.82
C GLN A 123 17.58 -9.49 -11.68
N ASP A 124 17.26 -8.23 -11.97
CA ASP A 124 16.88 -7.24 -10.94
C ASP A 124 15.50 -7.55 -10.33
N ARG A 125 14.63 -8.25 -11.08
CA ARG A 125 13.30 -8.62 -10.58
C ARG A 125 13.44 -9.53 -9.35
N PRO A 126 12.73 -9.28 -8.24
CA PRO A 126 12.76 -10.16 -7.08
C PRO A 126 12.28 -11.58 -7.45
N SER A 127 12.78 -12.58 -6.70
CA SER A 127 12.32 -13.97 -6.82
C SER A 127 10.86 -14.11 -6.36
N LEU A 128 10.15 -15.09 -6.92
CA LEU A 128 8.79 -15.42 -6.46
C LEU A 128 8.79 -15.79 -4.98
N LEU A 129 9.81 -16.49 -4.51
CA LEU A 129 10.00 -16.79 -3.09
C LEU A 129 10.16 -15.51 -2.25
N LYS A 130 10.90 -14.51 -2.72
CA LYS A 130 11.02 -13.22 -2.01
C LYS A 130 9.68 -12.48 -1.93
N LYS A 131 8.83 -12.57 -2.97
CA LYS A 131 7.47 -12.03 -2.94
C LYS A 131 6.55 -12.83 -2.02
N PHE A 132 6.63 -14.16 -2.05
CA PHE A 132 5.84 -15.03 -1.18
C PHE A 132 6.18 -14.86 0.31
N ARG A 133 7.43 -14.49 0.63
CA ARG A 133 7.80 -14.10 2.00
C ARG A 133 7.00 -12.92 2.54
N GLU A 134 6.44 -12.07 1.69
CA GLU A 134 5.54 -10.98 2.13
C GLU A 134 4.16 -11.47 2.60
N ALA A 135 3.84 -12.78 2.43
CA ALA A 135 2.59 -13.39 2.87
C ALA A 135 2.34 -13.32 4.39
N TRP A 136 3.35 -13.00 5.20
CA TRP A 136 3.12 -12.71 6.62
C TRP A 136 2.17 -11.52 6.83
N ARG A 137 2.14 -10.57 5.89
CA ARG A 137 1.22 -9.42 5.91
C ARG A 137 -0.23 -9.87 5.85
N PHE A 138 -0.55 -10.89 5.03
CA PHE A 138 -1.88 -11.49 5.01
C PHE A 138 -2.30 -11.98 6.40
N THR A 139 -1.40 -12.71 7.07
CA THR A 139 -1.69 -13.26 8.40
C THR A 139 -1.92 -12.13 9.41
N PHE A 140 -1.10 -11.08 9.37
CA PHE A 140 -1.30 -9.91 10.22
C PHE A 140 -2.64 -9.23 9.95
N TYR A 141 -2.91 -8.80 8.71
CA TYR A 141 -4.13 -8.05 8.39
C TYR A 141 -5.41 -8.84 8.69
N LEU A 142 -5.40 -10.16 8.50
CA LEU A 142 -6.51 -11.01 8.86
C LEU A 142 -6.75 -11.03 10.38
N LEU A 143 -5.68 -11.20 11.16
CA LEU A 143 -5.77 -11.22 12.62
C LEU A 143 -6.13 -9.84 13.18
N ALA A 144 -5.57 -8.76 12.62
CA ALA A 144 -5.89 -7.38 12.94
C ALA A 144 -7.38 -7.09 12.71
N PHE A 145 -7.92 -7.46 11.54
CA PHE A 145 -9.33 -7.29 11.23
C PHE A 145 -10.23 -8.08 12.20
N ILE A 146 -9.90 -9.34 12.50
CA ILE A 146 -10.65 -10.15 13.48
C ILE A 146 -10.56 -9.53 14.87
N ALA A 147 -9.38 -9.09 15.30
CA ALA A 147 -9.17 -8.45 16.59
C ALA A 147 -9.95 -7.13 16.71
N GLY A 148 -9.95 -6.31 15.66
CA GLY A 148 -10.74 -5.10 15.56
C GLY A 148 -12.24 -5.40 15.62
N LEU A 149 -12.73 -6.40 14.90
CA LEU A 149 -14.12 -6.84 14.99
C LEU A 149 -14.47 -7.27 16.42
N VAL A 150 -13.70 -8.17 17.03
CA VAL A 150 -13.95 -8.63 18.41
C VAL A 150 -13.89 -7.47 19.39
N ALA A 151 -12.94 -6.54 19.23
CA ALA A 151 -12.80 -5.40 20.10
C ALA A 151 -13.94 -4.38 19.95
N LEU A 152 -14.60 -4.29 18.78
CA LEU A 152 -15.64 -3.28 18.51
C LEU A 152 -17.07 -3.83 18.50
N ILE A 153 -17.28 -5.12 18.25
CA ILE A 153 -18.63 -5.70 18.06
C ILE A 153 -19.41 -5.83 19.38
N ASP A 154 -18.70 -5.98 20.50
CA ASP A 154 -19.33 -6.06 21.82
C ASP A 154 -19.78 -4.67 22.31
N GLN A 155 -21.07 -4.39 22.13
CA GLN A 155 -21.82 -3.31 22.81
C GLN A 155 -21.22 -1.89 22.72
N LYS A 156 -20.48 -1.56 21.66
CA LYS A 156 -19.93 -0.21 21.45
C LYS A 156 -20.84 0.61 20.53
N PRO A 157 -21.60 1.60 21.05
CA PRO A 157 -22.60 2.32 20.27
C PRO A 157 -22.02 3.06 19.05
N TRP A 158 -20.77 3.52 19.16
CA TRP A 158 -20.10 4.28 18.09
C TRP A 158 -19.80 3.47 16.83
N LEU A 159 -19.89 2.13 16.87
CA LEU A 159 -19.82 1.30 15.66
C LEU A 159 -21.06 1.48 14.76
N TYR A 160 -22.21 1.78 15.36
CA TYR A 160 -23.50 1.85 14.67
C TYR A 160 -24.03 3.29 14.56
N ASP A 161 -23.73 4.14 15.55
CA ASP A 161 -24.04 5.57 15.54
C ASP A 161 -22.77 6.41 15.63
N LEU A 162 -22.36 6.99 14.50
CA LEU A 162 -21.16 7.82 14.41
C LEU A 162 -21.23 9.10 15.26
N LYS A 163 -22.41 9.52 15.73
CA LYS A 163 -22.52 10.65 16.69
C LYS A 163 -21.90 10.31 18.03
N GLU A 164 -22.00 9.05 18.45
CA GLU A 164 -21.46 8.56 19.72
C GLU A 164 -19.91 8.53 19.71
N MET A 165 -19.26 8.73 18.56
CA MET A 165 -17.79 8.91 18.51
C MET A 165 -17.32 10.09 19.34
N TRP A 166 -18.10 11.17 19.37
CA TRP A 166 -17.72 12.46 19.96
C TRP A 166 -18.39 12.76 21.30
N LYS A 167 -19.32 11.89 21.72
CA LYS A 167 -20.00 12.03 23.00
C LYS A 167 -19.02 11.83 24.16
N ASP A 168 -19.01 12.79 25.08
CA ASP A 168 -18.10 12.86 26.24
C ASP A 168 -16.61 13.05 25.88
N PHE A 169 -16.29 13.34 24.61
CA PHE A 169 -14.96 13.79 24.23
C PHE A 169 -14.61 15.08 25.00
N PRO A 170 -13.38 15.28 25.50
CA PRO A 170 -12.18 14.45 25.43
C PRO A 170 -12.06 13.40 26.55
N VAL A 171 -13.01 13.30 27.47
CA VAL A 171 -12.92 12.48 28.69
C VAL A 171 -13.41 11.05 28.44
N LEU A 172 -12.84 10.39 27.42
CA LEU A 172 -13.18 9.02 27.04
C LEU A 172 -12.33 8.01 27.84
N THR A 173 -12.99 7.12 28.58
CA THR A 173 -12.29 6.05 29.31
C THR A 173 -11.71 5.01 28.36
N LEU A 174 -10.44 4.69 28.55
CA LEU A 174 -9.69 3.71 27.77
C LEU A 174 -10.04 2.29 28.21
N LEU A 175 -10.47 1.46 27.25
CA LEU A 175 -10.66 0.03 27.45
C LEU A 175 -9.38 -0.75 27.15
N PRO A 176 -9.07 -1.85 27.89
CA PRO A 176 -7.89 -2.67 27.63
C PRO A 176 -7.82 -3.22 26.20
N SER A 177 -8.97 -3.54 25.59
CA SER A 177 -9.03 -3.99 24.19
C SER A 177 -8.63 -2.89 23.21
N GLN A 178 -8.99 -1.64 23.48
CA GLN A 178 -8.60 -0.50 22.66
C GLN A 178 -7.10 -0.23 22.78
N TYR A 179 -6.55 -0.35 23.99
CA TYR A 179 -5.11 -0.21 24.22
C TYR A 179 -4.32 -1.18 23.35
N TRP A 180 -4.59 -2.48 23.46
CA TRP A 180 -3.83 -3.47 22.71
C TRP A 180 -4.04 -3.35 21.20
N TYR A 181 -5.26 -3.04 20.75
CA TYR A 181 -5.51 -2.83 19.33
C TYR A 181 -4.66 -1.67 18.78
N TYR A 182 -4.65 -0.52 19.46
CA TYR A 182 -3.82 0.63 19.08
C TYR A 182 -2.31 0.33 19.09
N MET A 183 -1.81 -0.30 20.15
CA MET A 183 -0.36 -0.55 20.29
C MET A 183 0.14 -1.57 19.26
N ILE A 184 -0.68 -2.58 18.96
CA ILE A 184 -0.37 -3.59 17.94
C ILE A 184 -0.37 -2.95 16.55
N GLU A 185 -1.41 -2.19 16.20
CA GLU A 185 -1.48 -1.49 14.91
C GLU A 185 -0.31 -0.52 14.72
N LEU A 186 -0.07 0.34 15.72
CA LEU A 186 1.01 1.31 15.67
C LEU A 186 2.38 0.63 15.52
N GLY A 187 2.61 -0.46 16.27
CA GLY A 187 3.82 -1.25 16.19
C GLY A 187 4.00 -1.91 14.82
N PHE A 188 2.93 -2.44 14.24
CA PHE A 188 2.97 -3.05 12.91
C PHE A 188 3.28 -2.02 11.82
N TYR A 189 2.56 -0.90 11.77
CA TYR A 189 2.84 0.16 10.78
C TYR A 189 4.23 0.77 10.94
N SER A 190 4.73 0.89 12.19
CA SER A 190 6.10 1.31 12.46
C SER A 190 7.12 0.27 11.94
N SER A 191 6.85 -1.03 12.11
CA SER A 191 7.69 -2.10 11.57
C SER A 191 7.75 -2.07 10.04
N LEU A 192 6.62 -1.80 9.38
CA LEU A 192 6.56 -1.65 7.94
C LEU A 192 7.43 -0.47 7.48
N LEU A 193 7.32 0.68 8.15
CA LEU A 193 8.14 1.86 7.87
C LEU A 193 9.65 1.55 8.00
N PHE A 194 10.08 0.87 9.07
CA PHE A 194 11.49 0.49 9.24
C PHE A 194 11.96 -0.50 8.17
N SER A 195 11.07 -1.41 7.75
CA SER A 195 11.40 -2.41 6.75
C SER A 195 11.51 -1.87 5.31
N LEU A 196 11.05 -0.64 5.06
CA LEU A 196 11.07 0.02 3.74
C LEU A 196 12.48 0.10 3.11
N ALA A 197 13.54 0.17 3.92
CA ALA A 197 14.91 0.19 3.42
C ALA A 197 15.31 -1.14 2.76
N SER A 198 14.72 -2.25 3.20
CA SER A 198 15.01 -3.62 2.75
C SER A 198 14.00 -4.17 1.74
N ASP A 199 12.80 -3.60 1.74
CA ASP A 199 11.70 -4.02 0.88
C ASP A 199 11.93 -3.66 -0.59
N VAL A 200 11.28 -4.42 -1.48
CA VAL A 200 11.33 -4.16 -2.91
C VAL A 200 10.58 -2.86 -3.20
N LYS A 201 11.28 -1.86 -3.72
CA LYS A 201 10.68 -0.58 -4.12
C LYS A 201 9.73 -0.80 -5.29
N ARG A 202 8.45 -0.47 -5.09
CA ARG A 202 7.37 -0.56 -6.08
C ARG A 202 7.14 0.79 -6.76
N LYS A 203 6.31 0.81 -7.82
CA LYS A 203 6.01 2.04 -8.59
C LYS A 203 5.39 3.13 -7.71
N ASP A 204 4.59 2.73 -6.72
CA ASP A 204 3.86 3.55 -5.75
C ASP A 204 4.60 3.74 -4.41
N PHE A 205 5.94 3.57 -4.41
CA PHE A 205 6.74 3.59 -3.18
C PHE A 205 6.65 4.93 -2.43
N LYS A 206 6.54 6.06 -3.13
CA LYS A 206 6.49 7.38 -2.49
C LYS A 206 5.13 7.59 -1.82
N GLU A 207 4.06 7.22 -2.50
CA GLU A 207 2.68 7.28 -2.04
C GLU A 207 2.51 6.36 -0.82
N GLN A 208 3.13 5.18 -0.85
CA GLN A 208 3.15 4.26 0.29
C GLN A 208 3.89 4.84 1.50
N ILE A 209 4.99 5.58 1.32
CA ILE A 209 5.67 6.28 2.43
C ILE A 209 4.75 7.36 3.03
N VAL A 210 4.15 8.19 2.17
CA VAL A 210 3.24 9.25 2.63
C VAL A 210 2.08 8.65 3.43
N HIS A 211 1.51 7.54 2.95
CA HIS A 211 0.49 6.79 3.68
C HIS A 211 0.97 6.30 5.04
N HIS A 212 2.14 5.64 5.13
CA HIS A 212 2.64 5.12 6.41
C HIS A 212 2.91 6.23 7.41
N VAL A 213 3.48 7.35 6.95
CA VAL A 213 3.71 8.52 7.82
C VAL A 213 2.36 9.10 8.27
N ALA A 214 1.41 9.29 7.36
CA ALA A 214 0.08 9.81 7.69
C ALA A 214 -0.69 8.91 8.67
N THR A 215 -0.65 7.59 8.48
CA THR A 215 -1.31 6.61 9.35
C THR A 215 -0.65 6.54 10.73
N ILE A 216 0.68 6.48 10.82
CA ILE A 216 1.40 6.54 12.11
C ILE A 216 1.09 7.83 12.85
N LEU A 217 1.05 8.97 12.15
CA LEU A 217 0.66 10.25 12.72
C LEU A 217 -0.79 10.25 13.19
N LEU A 218 -1.74 9.72 12.41
CA LEU A 218 -3.15 9.61 12.80
C LEU A 218 -3.35 8.73 14.04
N ILE A 219 -2.70 7.56 14.10
CA ILE A 219 -2.80 6.64 15.24
C ILE A 219 -2.18 7.30 16.48
N SER A 220 -0.97 7.84 16.36
CA SER A 220 -0.27 8.49 17.49
C SER A 220 -0.99 9.74 17.99
N PHE A 221 -1.44 10.59 17.07
CA PHE A 221 -2.18 11.80 17.41
C PHE A 221 -3.51 11.46 18.07
N SER A 222 -4.31 10.56 17.45
CA SER A 222 -5.61 10.18 18.00
C SER A 222 -5.48 9.51 19.38
N TRP A 223 -4.36 8.85 19.67
CA TRP A 223 -4.05 8.36 21.00
C TRP A 223 -3.80 9.51 21.99
N CYS A 224 -2.90 10.44 21.66
CA CYS A 224 -2.52 11.54 22.55
C CYS A 224 -3.69 12.44 22.95
N VAL A 225 -4.56 12.79 22.01
CA VAL A 225 -5.73 13.67 22.29
C VAL A 225 -7.00 12.89 22.61
N ASN A 226 -6.90 11.58 22.85
CA ASN A 226 -8.00 10.70 23.23
C ASN A 226 -9.16 10.60 22.21
N TYR A 227 -8.85 10.61 20.90
CA TYR A 227 -9.79 10.33 19.79
C TYR A 227 -9.99 8.82 19.57
N ILE A 228 -9.93 8.03 20.65
CA ILE A 228 -9.82 6.56 20.60
C ILE A 228 -10.98 5.91 19.85
N ARG A 229 -12.21 6.41 20.04
CA ARG A 229 -13.40 5.88 19.33
C ARG A 229 -13.27 6.07 17.83
N ALA A 230 -12.96 7.28 17.36
CA ALA A 230 -12.77 7.57 15.94
C ALA A 230 -11.62 6.76 15.35
N GLY A 231 -10.45 6.74 16.01
CA GLY A 231 -9.30 6.03 15.47
C GLY A 231 -9.48 4.50 15.46
N THR A 232 -10.15 3.88 16.44
CA THR A 232 -10.49 2.44 16.36
C THR A 232 -11.39 2.10 15.16
N LEU A 233 -12.36 2.96 14.82
CA LEU A 233 -13.22 2.75 13.65
C LEU A 233 -12.45 2.92 12.35
N ILE A 234 -11.60 3.94 12.29
CA ILE A 234 -10.73 4.19 11.13
C ILE A 234 -9.81 2.98 10.94
N MET A 235 -9.11 2.49 11.96
CA MET A 235 -8.26 1.30 11.85
C MET A 235 -9.05 0.06 11.41
N LEU A 236 -10.21 -0.22 12.01
CA LEU A 236 -11.03 -1.38 11.62
C LEU A 236 -11.47 -1.30 10.15
N LEU A 237 -11.85 -0.10 9.69
CA LEU A 237 -12.18 0.13 8.29
C LEU A 237 -10.93 -0.13 7.43
N HIS A 238 -9.77 0.39 7.84
CA HIS A 238 -8.37 0.06 7.46
C HIS A 238 -8.15 -1.41 7.08
N ASP A 239 -8.39 -2.27 8.06
CA ASP A 239 -7.95 -3.67 7.96
C ASP A 239 -8.91 -4.54 7.15
N SER A 240 -10.14 -4.06 6.91
CA SER A 240 -11.23 -4.85 6.32
C SER A 240 -11.00 -5.35 4.89
N SER A 241 -10.10 -4.71 4.12
CA SER A 241 -9.82 -5.09 2.72
C SER A 241 -8.43 -5.69 2.50
N ASP A 242 -7.50 -5.47 3.41
CA ASP A 242 -6.07 -5.61 3.10
C ASP A 242 -5.64 -7.08 3.06
N TYR A 243 -6.27 -7.93 3.89
CA TYR A 243 -6.05 -9.37 3.81
C TYR A 243 -6.55 -9.97 2.47
N LEU A 244 -7.58 -9.40 1.83
CA LEU A 244 -8.05 -9.87 0.52
C LEU A 244 -7.02 -9.55 -0.58
N LEU A 245 -6.41 -8.37 -0.53
CA LEU A 245 -5.35 -7.98 -1.47
C LEU A 245 -4.12 -8.88 -1.34
N GLU A 246 -3.66 -9.11 -0.10
CA GLU A 246 -2.51 -9.99 0.14
C GLU A 246 -2.82 -11.44 -0.26
N SER A 247 -4.06 -11.90 -0.05
CA SER A 247 -4.53 -13.22 -0.54
C SER A 247 -4.44 -13.31 -2.06
N ALA A 248 -4.97 -12.32 -2.80
CA ALA A 248 -4.94 -12.31 -4.25
C ALA A 248 -3.51 -12.39 -4.80
N LYS A 249 -2.56 -11.66 -4.18
CA LYS A 249 -1.13 -11.74 -4.51
C LYS A 249 -0.56 -13.14 -4.29
N MET A 250 -0.89 -13.79 -3.17
CA MET A 250 -0.43 -15.15 -2.88
C MET A 250 -0.92 -16.16 -3.92
N PHE A 251 -2.20 -16.09 -4.32
CA PHE A 251 -2.75 -16.97 -5.36
C PHE A 251 -2.17 -16.66 -6.74
N ASN A 252 -1.83 -15.41 -7.04
CA ASN A 252 -1.09 -15.06 -8.25
C ASN A 252 0.29 -15.75 -8.26
N TYR A 253 1.00 -15.73 -7.13
CA TYR A 253 2.33 -16.37 -7.03
C TYR A 253 2.26 -17.90 -7.12
N ALA A 254 1.14 -18.51 -6.70
CA ALA A 254 0.87 -19.93 -6.87
C ALA A 254 0.40 -20.32 -8.28
N GLY A 255 0.21 -19.35 -9.18
CA GLY A 255 -0.28 -19.59 -10.55
C GLY A 255 -1.79 -19.88 -10.63
N TRP A 256 -2.54 -19.67 -9.55
CA TRP A 256 -3.98 -19.92 -9.50
C TRP A 256 -4.76 -18.70 -9.99
N ARG A 257 -4.71 -18.45 -11.31
CA ARG A 257 -5.26 -17.24 -11.94
C ARG A 257 -6.74 -17.01 -11.65
N ASN A 258 -7.59 -18.05 -11.70
CA ASN A 258 -9.03 -17.90 -11.45
C ASN A 258 -9.32 -17.44 -10.00
N ALA A 259 -8.64 -18.04 -9.02
CA ALA A 259 -8.78 -17.66 -7.61
C ALA A 259 -8.23 -16.26 -7.36
N CYS A 260 -7.09 -15.92 -7.95
CA CYS A 260 -6.52 -14.57 -7.91
C CYS A 260 -7.50 -13.52 -8.46
N ASN A 261 -8.04 -13.73 -9.65
CA ASN A 261 -8.97 -12.79 -10.30
C ASN A 261 -10.24 -12.61 -9.48
N TYR A 262 -10.82 -13.71 -8.98
CA TYR A 262 -12.00 -13.65 -8.12
C TYR A 262 -11.71 -12.85 -6.83
N LEU A 263 -10.63 -13.19 -6.12
CA LEU A 263 -10.26 -12.48 -4.90
C LEU A 263 -9.92 -11.01 -5.15
N PHE A 264 -9.31 -10.69 -6.30
CA PHE A 264 -9.05 -9.31 -6.68
C PHE A 264 -10.33 -8.51 -6.93
N ILE A 265 -11.35 -9.11 -7.57
CA ILE A 265 -12.66 -8.46 -7.77
C ILE A 265 -13.35 -8.24 -6.43
N VAL A 266 -13.34 -9.24 -5.54
CA VAL A 266 -13.91 -9.11 -4.19
C VAL A 266 -13.16 -8.01 -3.41
N PHE A 267 -11.83 -8.02 -3.44
CA PHE A 267 -11.00 -6.97 -2.87
C PHE A 267 -11.37 -5.58 -3.43
N ALA A 268 -11.49 -5.44 -4.75
CA ALA A 268 -11.82 -4.17 -5.39
C ALA A 268 -13.18 -3.65 -4.92
N ALA A 269 -14.20 -4.51 -4.87
CA ALA A 269 -15.53 -4.13 -4.38
C ALA A 269 -15.48 -3.67 -2.91
N PHE A 270 -14.82 -4.45 -2.04
CA PHE A 270 -14.66 -4.12 -0.62
C PHE A 270 -13.86 -2.82 -0.42
N PHE A 271 -12.77 -2.63 -1.16
CA PHE A 271 -11.94 -1.44 -1.09
C PHE A 271 -12.74 -0.20 -1.49
N ILE A 272 -13.46 -0.23 -2.62
CA ILE A 272 -14.27 0.90 -3.07
C ILE A 272 -15.37 1.22 -2.06
N PHE A 273 -16.08 0.22 -1.55
CA PHE A 273 -17.13 0.44 -0.57
C PHE A 273 -16.59 1.02 0.74
N THR A 274 -15.56 0.41 1.32
CA THR A 274 -15.00 0.86 2.60
C THR A 274 -14.27 2.20 2.49
N ARG A 275 -13.50 2.43 1.42
CA ARG A 275 -12.61 3.61 1.28
C ARG A 275 -13.23 4.80 0.55
N LEU A 276 -14.21 4.59 -0.31
CA LEU A 276 -14.84 5.67 -1.09
C LEU A 276 -16.30 5.92 -0.72
N VAL A 277 -16.93 5.06 0.09
CA VAL A 277 -18.29 5.29 0.59
C VAL A 277 -18.28 5.50 2.11
N ILE A 278 -17.82 4.50 2.87
CA ILE A 278 -17.84 4.59 4.34
C ILE A 278 -16.81 5.60 4.85
N PHE A 279 -15.57 5.58 4.35
CA PHE A 279 -14.51 6.46 4.88
C PHE A 279 -14.81 7.96 4.67
N PRO A 280 -15.27 8.44 3.50
CA PRO A 280 -15.73 9.82 3.35
C PRO A 280 -16.89 10.18 4.28
N PHE A 281 -17.79 9.23 4.58
CA PHE A 281 -18.87 9.45 5.53
C PHE A 281 -18.34 9.61 6.97
N ILE A 282 -17.33 8.82 7.37
CA ILE A 282 -16.62 9.03 8.63
C ILE A 282 -15.97 10.42 8.64
N ILE A 283 -15.26 10.82 7.57
CA ILE A 283 -14.65 12.16 7.46
C ILE A 283 -15.71 13.26 7.61
N TYR A 284 -16.87 13.09 6.99
CA TYR A 284 -17.99 14.02 7.16
C TYR A 284 -18.43 14.10 8.63
N CYS A 285 -18.57 12.97 9.33
CA CYS A 285 -18.91 12.95 10.75
C CYS A 285 -17.83 13.58 11.63
N THR A 286 -16.54 13.42 11.30
CA THR A 286 -15.43 14.06 12.02
C THR A 286 -15.32 15.55 11.72
N TRP A 287 -15.90 16.03 10.62
CA TRP A 287 -15.97 17.45 10.28
C TRP A 287 -17.19 18.14 10.91
N VAL A 288 -18.33 17.47 10.97
CA VAL A 288 -19.61 18.09 11.36
C VAL A 288 -19.92 17.95 12.85
N TYR A 289 -19.78 16.76 13.44
CA TYR A 289 -20.27 16.56 14.81
C TYR A 289 -19.44 17.26 15.88
N PRO A 290 -18.09 17.27 15.86
CA PRO A 290 -17.30 17.98 16.88
C PRO A 290 -17.66 19.45 17.02
N VAL A 291 -17.90 20.11 15.88
CA VAL A 291 -18.16 21.56 15.84
C VAL A 291 -19.56 21.93 16.34
N THR A 292 -20.45 20.95 16.51
CA THR A 292 -21.75 21.15 17.19
C THR A 292 -21.63 21.17 18.71
N ILE A 293 -20.51 20.67 19.25
CA ILE A 293 -20.26 20.54 20.69
C ILE A 293 -19.20 21.54 21.15
N TYR A 294 -18.15 21.74 20.35
CA TYR A 294 -16.98 22.54 20.68
C TYR A 294 -16.65 23.53 19.56
N GLU A 295 -16.05 24.68 19.92
CA GLU A 295 -15.44 25.55 18.92
C GLU A 295 -14.26 24.83 18.22
N PRO A 296 -14.05 25.02 16.91
CA PRO A 296 -12.91 24.42 16.21
C PRO A 296 -11.56 24.89 16.78
N PHE A 297 -10.64 23.96 16.98
CA PHE A 297 -9.27 24.18 17.45
C PHE A 297 -8.26 23.54 16.50
N PHE A 298 -6.95 23.78 16.70
CA PHE A 298 -5.92 23.31 15.77
C PHE A 298 -5.92 21.78 15.60
N GLY A 299 -6.01 21.01 16.68
CA GLY A 299 -6.07 19.55 16.66
C GLY A 299 -7.23 18.98 15.82
N TYR A 300 -8.39 19.67 15.80
CA TYR A 300 -9.51 19.32 14.92
C TYR A 300 -9.13 19.45 13.43
N TYR A 301 -8.49 20.55 13.03
CA TYR A 301 -8.05 20.74 11.65
C TYR A 301 -6.90 19.80 11.27
N PHE A 302 -5.97 19.57 12.19
CA PHE A 302 -4.84 18.67 12.01
C PHE A 302 -5.31 17.23 11.75
N PHE A 303 -6.23 16.71 12.57
CA PHE A 303 -6.79 15.37 12.41
C PHE A 303 -7.52 15.21 11.07
N ASN A 304 -8.46 16.12 10.76
CA ASN A 304 -9.21 16.07 9.51
C ASN A 304 -8.31 16.27 8.28
N GLY A 305 -7.25 17.09 8.38
CA GLY A 305 -6.25 17.26 7.33
C GLY A 305 -5.51 15.95 7.01
N LEU A 306 -5.10 15.20 8.03
CA LEU A 306 -4.47 13.88 7.85
C LEU A 306 -5.45 12.86 7.23
N LEU A 307 -6.73 12.88 7.63
CA LEU A 307 -7.75 12.02 7.01
C LEU A 307 -7.98 12.36 5.53
N MET A 308 -7.95 13.65 5.17
CA MET A 308 -8.06 14.09 3.78
C MET A 308 -6.86 13.65 2.95
N ILE A 309 -5.63 13.71 3.49
CA ILE A 309 -4.44 13.15 2.83
C ILE A 309 -4.66 11.66 2.54
N LEU A 310 -5.16 10.92 3.53
CA LEU A 310 -5.43 9.49 3.37
C LEU A 310 -6.52 9.23 2.31
N GLN A 311 -7.60 10.02 2.29
CA GLN A 311 -8.66 9.93 1.30
C GLN A 311 -8.14 10.18 -0.13
N CYS A 312 -7.27 11.17 -0.32
CA CYS A 312 -6.65 11.43 -1.63
C CYS A 312 -5.83 10.24 -2.12
N LEU A 313 -5.07 9.59 -1.22
CA LEU A 313 -4.32 8.37 -1.54
C LEU A 313 -5.26 7.20 -1.90
N HIS A 314 -6.38 7.04 -1.19
CA HIS A 314 -7.37 6.02 -1.56
C HIS A 314 -7.99 6.26 -2.92
N ILE A 315 -8.29 7.51 -3.28
CA ILE A 315 -8.80 7.85 -4.62
C ILE A 315 -7.73 7.51 -5.66
N PHE A 316 -6.47 7.86 -5.40
CA PHE A 316 -5.34 7.50 -6.27
C PHE A 316 -5.28 5.98 -6.51
N TRP A 317 -5.28 5.16 -5.45
CA TRP A 317 -5.24 3.70 -5.60
C TRP A 317 -6.51 3.11 -6.19
N ALA A 318 -7.69 3.68 -5.89
CA ALA A 318 -8.94 3.25 -6.48
C ALA A 318 -8.92 3.34 -8.01
N VAL A 319 -8.30 4.39 -8.57
CA VAL A 319 -8.13 4.53 -10.02
C VAL A 319 -7.30 3.38 -10.60
N PHE A 320 -6.21 2.97 -9.94
CA PHE A 320 -5.42 1.81 -10.36
C PHE A 320 -6.20 0.50 -10.24
N ILE A 321 -6.89 0.31 -9.12
CA ILE A 321 -7.68 -0.90 -8.86
C ILE A 321 -8.78 -1.06 -9.93
N ILE A 322 -9.51 0.01 -10.24
CA ILE A 322 -10.55 0.01 -11.27
C ILE A 322 -9.96 -0.28 -12.65
N ARG A 323 -8.81 0.33 -13.00
CA ARG A 323 -8.14 0.05 -14.29
C ARG A 323 -7.78 -1.42 -14.44
N ILE A 324 -7.20 -2.02 -13.40
CA ILE A 324 -6.84 -3.45 -13.41
C ILE A 324 -8.11 -4.33 -13.45
N ALA A 325 -9.14 -3.98 -12.69
CA ALA A 325 -10.40 -4.72 -12.66
C ALA A 325 -11.11 -4.72 -14.03
N ILE A 326 -11.16 -3.57 -14.71
CA ILE A 326 -11.72 -3.45 -16.07
C ILE A 326 -10.94 -4.35 -17.03
N ARG A 327 -9.61 -4.32 -16.97
CA ARG A 327 -8.75 -5.17 -17.82
C ARG A 327 -9.07 -6.65 -17.62
N PHE A 328 -9.18 -7.12 -16.37
CA PHE A 328 -9.54 -8.52 -16.10
C PHE A 328 -10.91 -8.90 -16.64
N LEU A 329 -11.89 -8.00 -16.60
CA LEU A 329 -13.22 -8.25 -17.15
C LEU A 329 -13.19 -8.31 -18.68
N THR A 330 -12.44 -7.42 -19.33
CA THR A 330 -12.29 -7.39 -20.79
C THR A 330 -11.48 -8.59 -21.30
N ASP A 331 -10.38 -8.96 -20.63
CA ASP A 331 -9.57 -10.12 -20.99
C ASP A 331 -10.33 -11.43 -20.73
N SER A 332 -11.15 -11.52 -19.68
CA SER A 332 -12.03 -12.68 -19.47
C SER A 332 -13.12 -12.77 -20.54
N ALA A 333 -13.62 -11.64 -21.05
CA ALA A 333 -14.55 -11.61 -22.18
C ALA A 333 -13.86 -12.09 -23.48
N LYS A 334 -12.60 -11.70 -23.69
CA LYS A 334 -11.79 -12.12 -24.83
C LYS A 334 -11.39 -13.61 -24.75
N VAL A 335 -11.06 -14.13 -23.57
CA VAL A 335 -10.75 -15.55 -23.33
C VAL A 335 -11.98 -16.46 -23.51
N ASN A 336 -13.20 -15.93 -23.31
CA ASN A 336 -14.42 -16.67 -23.63
C ASN A 336 -14.68 -16.76 -25.16
N ASP A 337 -14.10 -15.86 -25.96
CA ASP A 337 -14.21 -15.82 -27.42
C ASP A 337 -13.04 -16.57 -28.11
N ASP A 338 -11.82 -16.46 -27.57
CA ASP A 338 -10.57 -17.03 -28.11
C ASP A 338 -10.25 -18.46 -27.61
N ARG A 339 -11.15 -19.13 -26.89
CA ARG A 339 -10.92 -20.48 -26.32
C ARG A 339 -10.79 -21.60 -27.37
N SER A 340 -10.66 -21.26 -28.65
CA SER A 340 -10.33 -22.16 -29.76
C SER A 340 -8.84 -22.14 -30.16
N ASP A 341 -8.03 -21.15 -29.81
CA ASP A 341 -6.63 -21.13 -30.23
C ASP A 341 -5.67 -20.38 -29.27
N LYS A 342 -4.91 -21.18 -28.51
CA LYS A 342 -3.52 -20.97 -28.05
C LYS A 342 -3.17 -19.93 -26.98
N ASP A 343 -2.64 -20.49 -25.89
CA ASP A 343 -1.34 -20.24 -25.26
C ASP A 343 -0.93 -18.83 -24.79
N GLU A 344 -0.62 -18.81 -23.49
CA GLU A 344 0.53 -18.15 -22.86
C GLU A 344 0.86 -16.71 -23.28
N THR A 345 0.21 -15.74 -22.65
CA THR A 345 0.74 -14.37 -22.55
C THR A 345 1.07 -14.02 -21.10
N ASP A 346 2.38 -13.84 -20.92
CA ASP A 346 3.12 -13.52 -19.71
C ASP A 346 2.87 -12.07 -19.27
N ASP A 347 2.84 -11.86 -17.96
CA ASP A 347 2.47 -10.67 -17.17
C ASP A 347 3.50 -9.52 -17.31
N SER A 348 3.93 -9.27 -18.55
CA SER A 348 5.11 -8.48 -18.92
C SER A 348 4.80 -7.24 -19.75
N GLU A 349 3.56 -7.06 -20.18
CA GLU A 349 3.14 -5.91 -20.99
C GLU A 349 2.92 -4.63 -20.16
N GLU A 350 2.74 -4.74 -18.84
CA GLU A 350 2.54 -3.57 -17.94
C GLU A 350 3.78 -2.68 -17.76
N GLU A 351 4.97 -3.17 -18.14
CA GLU A 351 6.20 -2.36 -18.14
C GLU A 351 6.41 -1.63 -19.48
N GLU A 352 5.84 -2.08 -20.59
CA GLU A 352 6.10 -1.50 -21.92
C GLU A 352 5.05 -0.47 -22.38
N GLU A 353 3.78 -0.59 -21.97
CA GLU A 353 2.72 0.31 -22.46
C GLU A 353 2.75 1.71 -21.83
N GLU A 354 3.06 1.85 -20.54
CA GLU A 354 3.11 3.17 -19.88
C GLU A 354 4.35 4.00 -20.27
N GLU A 355 5.48 3.37 -20.61
CA GLU A 355 6.66 4.10 -21.12
C GLU A 355 6.49 4.57 -22.56
N LYS A 356 5.76 3.82 -23.40
CA LYS A 356 5.38 4.27 -24.75
C LYS A 356 4.45 5.49 -24.72
N MET A 357 3.61 5.64 -23.69
CA MET A 357 2.81 6.85 -23.53
C MET A 357 3.61 8.08 -23.08
N LYS A 358 4.73 7.90 -22.35
CA LYS A 358 5.60 9.02 -21.93
C LYS A 358 6.50 9.54 -23.05
N ASN A 359 6.88 8.67 -23.99
CA ASN A 359 7.56 9.09 -25.21
C ASN A 359 6.52 9.22 -26.32
N GLY A 360 5.88 10.38 -26.41
CA GLY A 360 4.83 10.65 -27.39
C GLY A 360 5.20 10.19 -28.81
N PRO A 361 4.21 9.84 -29.65
CA PRO A 361 4.48 9.35 -30.99
C PRO A 361 5.14 10.46 -31.81
N LEU A 362 6.46 10.37 -31.98
CA LEU A 362 7.17 11.12 -33.00
C LEU A 362 6.69 10.60 -34.35
N GLN A 363 5.84 11.40 -34.97
CA GLN A 363 5.29 11.24 -36.30
C GLN A 363 6.44 11.36 -37.31
N ASN A 364 7.10 10.25 -37.63
CA ASN A 364 7.96 10.18 -38.81
C ASN A 364 7.10 9.83 -40.02
N GLY A 365 6.74 10.87 -40.78
CA GLY A 365 6.20 10.73 -42.12
C GLY A 365 7.20 10.02 -43.02
N HIS A 366 6.81 8.87 -43.55
CA HIS A 366 7.39 8.34 -44.77
C HIS A 366 6.27 8.14 -45.79
N THR A 367 6.42 8.83 -46.92
CA THR A 367 5.63 8.70 -48.13
C THR A 367 5.70 7.27 -48.67
N VAL A 368 4.54 6.66 -48.87
CA VAL A 368 4.40 5.37 -49.54
C VAL A 368 4.66 5.58 -51.03
N HIS A 369 5.83 5.15 -51.50
CA HIS A 369 6.10 5.03 -52.93
C HIS A 369 5.39 3.77 -53.45
N ASN A 370 4.32 3.97 -54.22
CA ASN A 370 3.56 2.92 -54.87
C ASN A 370 4.31 2.43 -56.13
N ASN A 371 4.81 1.20 -56.12
CA ASN A 371 5.35 0.53 -57.32
C ASN A 371 4.40 -0.60 -57.74
N ASN A 372 3.45 -0.28 -58.60
CA ASN A 372 2.69 -1.28 -59.36
C ASN A 372 3.52 -1.70 -60.58
N HIS A 373 4.16 -2.87 -60.50
CA HIS A 373 4.63 -3.58 -61.68
C HIS A 373 3.48 -4.45 -62.20
N SER A 374 2.87 -4.01 -63.30
CA SER A 374 2.04 -4.84 -64.17
C SER A 374 2.95 -5.85 -64.89
N LYS A 375 2.54 -7.13 -64.88
CA LYS A 375 2.96 -8.14 -65.84
C LYS A 375 1.73 -8.60 -66.61
N THR A 376 1.79 -8.34 -67.91
CA THR A 376 1.15 -9.02 -69.04
C THR A 376 0.98 -10.52 -68.82
N GLU A 377 -0.22 -11.05 -69.08
CA GLU A 377 -0.66 -11.60 -70.37
C GLU A 377 -2.18 -11.53 -70.49
#